data_AF-A0A401HW02-F1
#
_entry.id   AF-A0A401HW02-F1
#
_cell.length_a   1.000
_cell.length_b   1.000
_cell.length_c   1.000
_cell.angle_alpha   90.00
_cell.angle_beta   90.00
_cell.angle_gamma   90.00
#
_symmetry.space_group_name_H-M   'P 1'
#
loop_
_entity.id
_entity.type
_entity.pdbx_description
1 polymer ?
#
loop_
_entity_poly.entity_id
_entity_poly.type
_entity_poly.pdbx_seq_one_letter_code
_entity_poly.pdbx_strand_id
1 'polypeptide(L)'
;MQQLELLLDDKDSLLMRIAKLEAEVERKDLQITSYINRMTINKTERKAIRRQSKTKAVSILGEVGSQSYKKGYRPIFNQIYGDLKEKFNIGSIDDLLEIHFTAAIHFIDAWQPKEPVETPKECILCEEKTATLELDDGSYICCTCAQIMGELAP
;
A
#
# COMPACT_ATOMS: atom_id res chain seq x y z
N MET A 1 20.93 -50.02 -46.14
CA MET A 1 20.91 -50.59 -44.77
C MET A 1 21.82 -49.76 -43.87
N GLN A 2 23.14 -49.75 -44.08
CA GLN A 2 24.12 -49.06 -43.22
C GLN A 2 23.92 -47.53 -43.04
N GLN A 3 23.52 -46.80 -44.09
CA GLN A 3 23.20 -45.36 -43.99
C GLN A 3 21.92 -45.06 -43.20
N LEU A 4 20.95 -45.99 -43.19
CA LEU A 4 19.69 -45.82 -42.46
C LEU A 4 19.90 -46.02 -40.96
N GLU A 5 20.75 -46.98 -40.57
CA GLU A 5 21.16 -47.19 -39.18
C GLU A 5 21.90 -45.97 -38.61
N LEU A 6 22.86 -45.40 -39.36
CA LEU A 6 23.58 -44.20 -38.94
C LEU A 6 22.64 -42.99 -38.69
N LEU A 7 21.64 -42.81 -39.57
CA LEU A 7 20.64 -41.74 -39.42
C LEU A 7 19.70 -41.96 -38.23
N LEU A 8 19.41 -43.22 -37.88
CA LEU A 8 18.61 -43.58 -36.71
C LEU A 8 19.39 -43.32 -35.41
N ASP A 9 20.68 -43.67 -35.36
CA ASP A 9 21.56 -43.39 -34.23
C ASP A 9 21.71 -41.87 -33.98
N ASP A 10 21.86 -41.08 -35.04
CA ASP A 10 21.90 -39.61 -34.96
C ASP A 10 20.56 -39.04 -34.45
N LYS A 11 19.43 -39.59 -34.89
CA LYS A 11 18.09 -39.18 -34.42
C LYS A 11 17.91 -39.49 -32.94
N ASP A 12 18.30 -40.66 -32.48
CA ASP A 12 18.15 -41.06 -31.07
C ASP A 12 19.06 -40.21 -30.16
N SER A 13 20.28 -39.90 -30.62
CA SER A 13 21.19 -38.96 -29.96
C SER A 13 20.56 -37.56 -29.83
N LEU A 14 19.92 -37.07 -30.89
CA LEU A 14 19.22 -35.78 -30.88
C LEU A 14 18.01 -35.79 -29.94
N LEU A 15 17.21 -36.86 -29.95
CA LEU A 15 16.07 -37.01 -29.03
C LEU A 15 16.52 -37.02 -27.57
N MET A 16 17.61 -37.72 -27.26
CA MET A 16 18.19 -37.72 -25.92
C MET A 16 18.67 -36.32 -25.50
N ARG A 17 19.25 -35.55 -26.44
CA ARG A 17 19.66 -34.18 -26.17
C ARG A 17 18.46 -33.25 -25.94
N ILE A 18 17.39 -33.41 -26.70
CA ILE A 18 16.13 -32.64 -26.54
C ILE A 18 15.53 -32.93 -25.17
N ALA A 19 15.34 -34.20 -24.81
CA ALA A 19 14.79 -34.58 -23.51
C ALA A 19 15.63 -34.00 -22.34
N LYS A 20 16.97 -34.00 -22.48
CA LYS A 20 17.85 -33.37 -21.49
C LYS A 20 17.66 -31.86 -21.39
N LEU A 21 17.47 -31.17 -22.51
CA LEU A 21 17.22 -29.72 -22.53
C LEU A 21 15.86 -29.38 -21.95
N GLU A 22 14.81 -30.13 -22.27
CA GLU A 22 13.46 -29.96 -21.70
C GLU A 22 13.49 -30.06 -20.17
N ALA A 23 14.14 -31.11 -19.64
CA ALA A 23 14.32 -31.26 -18.19
C ALA A 23 15.14 -30.13 -17.55
N GLU A 24 16.11 -29.56 -18.28
CA GLU A 24 16.90 -28.41 -17.81
C GLU A 24 16.07 -27.11 -17.79
N VAL A 25 15.21 -26.91 -18.79
CA VAL A 25 14.28 -25.78 -18.85
C VAL A 25 13.30 -25.85 -17.69
N GLU A 26 12.64 -26.99 -17.48
CA GLU A 26 11.68 -27.16 -16.37
C GLU A 26 12.34 -26.89 -15.02
N ARG A 27 13.57 -27.40 -14.80
CA ARG A 27 14.34 -27.13 -13.58
C ARG A 27 14.60 -25.63 -13.40
N LYS A 28 14.98 -24.93 -14.47
CA LYS A 28 15.24 -23.48 -14.41
C LYS A 28 13.96 -22.70 -14.14
N ASP A 29 12.84 -23.07 -14.74
CA ASP A 29 11.56 -22.40 -14.51
C ASP A 29 11.10 -22.53 -13.06
N LEU A 30 11.27 -23.70 -12.45
CA LEU A 30 11.01 -23.91 -11.02
C LEU A 30 11.90 -23.02 -10.13
N GLN A 31 13.18 -22.88 -10.49
CA GLN A 31 14.11 -22.00 -9.77
C GLN A 31 13.72 -20.53 -9.92
N ILE A 32 13.43 -20.08 -11.15
CA ILE A 32 13.01 -18.71 -11.45
C ILE A 32 11.74 -18.37 -10.67
N THR A 33 10.74 -19.25 -10.70
CA THR A 33 9.48 -19.08 -9.95
C THR A 33 9.76 -18.97 -8.45
N SER A 34 10.62 -19.84 -7.92
CA SER A 34 11.03 -19.78 -6.52
C SER A 34 11.73 -18.46 -6.16
N TYR A 35 12.52 -17.89 -7.06
CA TYR A 35 13.16 -16.59 -6.85
C TYR A 35 12.15 -15.44 -6.89
N ILE A 36 11.30 -15.39 -7.91
CA ILE A 36 10.25 -14.36 -8.06
C ILE A 36 9.35 -14.32 -6.82
N ASN A 37 8.94 -15.49 -6.31
CA ASN A 37 8.10 -15.58 -5.11
C ASN A 37 8.78 -15.09 -3.83
N ARG A 38 10.10 -14.88 -3.83
CA ARG A 38 10.89 -14.37 -2.71
C ARG A 38 11.47 -12.98 -2.96
N MET A 39 11.19 -12.38 -4.13
CA MET A 39 11.64 -11.02 -4.42
C MET A 39 10.83 -10.01 -3.63
N THR A 40 11.53 -9.07 -3.01
CA THR A 40 10.96 -7.91 -2.34
C THR A 40 10.69 -6.79 -3.33
N ILE A 41 9.71 -5.95 -3.02
CA ILE A 41 9.37 -4.80 -3.85
C ILE A 41 10.57 -3.88 -4.13
N ASN A 42 10.59 -3.32 -5.33
CA ASN A 42 11.63 -2.40 -5.76
C ASN A 42 11.36 -0.95 -5.30
N LYS A 43 12.26 -0.02 -5.64
CA LYS A 43 12.15 1.40 -5.25
C LYS A 43 10.93 2.10 -5.86
N THR A 44 10.52 1.70 -7.06
CA THR A 44 9.36 2.29 -7.77
C THR A 44 8.06 1.89 -7.09
N GLU A 45 7.93 0.61 -6.74
CA GLU A 45 6.78 0.05 -6.02
C GLU A 45 6.66 0.64 -4.62
N ARG A 46 7.77 0.80 -3.89
CA ARG A 46 7.78 1.52 -2.61
C ARG A 46 7.26 2.95 -2.73
N LYS A 47 7.65 3.65 -3.79
CA LYS A 47 7.10 5.00 -4.07
C LYS A 47 5.61 4.95 -4.38
N ALA A 48 5.12 3.91 -5.06
CA ALA A 48 3.71 3.73 -5.34
C ALA A 48 2.90 3.50 -4.06
N ILE A 49 3.36 2.63 -3.15
CA ILE A 49 2.76 2.43 -1.80
C ILE A 49 2.66 3.75 -1.05
N ARG A 50 3.76 4.53 -1.02
CA ARG A 50 3.78 5.84 -0.35
C ARG A 50 2.82 6.84 -0.99
N ARG A 51 2.72 6.84 -2.33
CA ARG A 51 1.77 7.70 -3.07
C ARG A 51 0.33 7.32 -2.74
N GLN A 52 0.00 6.03 -2.78
CA GLN A 52 -1.34 5.55 -2.45
C GLN A 52 -1.72 5.91 -1.01
N SER A 53 -0.80 5.72 -0.06
CA SER A 53 -1.01 6.10 1.35
C SER A 53 -1.23 7.60 1.51
N LYS A 54 -0.53 8.43 0.72
CA LYS A 54 -0.77 9.88 0.68
C LYS A 54 -2.15 10.20 0.14
N THR A 55 -2.56 9.59 -0.98
CA THR A 55 -3.91 9.76 -1.55
C THR A 55 -4.97 9.41 -0.51
N LYS A 56 -4.77 8.30 0.20
CA LYS A 56 -5.67 7.88 1.27
C LYS A 56 -5.73 8.88 2.42
N ALA A 57 -4.59 9.37 2.89
CA ALA A 57 -4.53 10.41 3.92
C ALA A 57 -5.25 11.70 3.48
N VAL A 58 -5.11 12.10 2.22
CA VAL A 58 -5.84 13.26 1.65
C VAL A 58 -7.35 13.01 1.63
N SER A 59 -7.81 11.81 1.25
CA SER A 59 -9.24 11.51 1.27
C SER A 59 -9.88 11.56 2.66
N ILE A 60 -9.08 11.36 3.72
CA ILE A 60 -9.55 11.37 5.11
C ILE A 60 -9.43 12.77 5.74
N LEU A 61 -8.29 13.45 5.52
CA LEU A 61 -7.94 14.69 6.21
C LEU A 61 -8.22 15.95 5.39
N GLY A 62 -8.62 15.79 4.12
CA GLY A 62 -8.75 16.89 3.16
C GLY A 62 -7.42 17.25 2.49
N GLU A 63 -7.39 18.45 1.91
CA GLU A 63 -6.35 18.87 0.98
C GLU A 63 -4.93 18.89 1.57
N VAL A 64 -3.94 18.67 0.70
CA VAL A 64 -2.52 18.74 1.06
C VAL A 64 -2.16 20.16 1.49
N GLY A 65 -1.72 20.31 2.73
CA GLY A 65 -1.30 21.60 3.28
C GLY A 65 -2.34 22.27 4.19
N SER A 66 -3.57 21.73 4.22
CA SER A 66 -4.56 22.05 5.24
C SER A 66 -4.01 21.78 6.64
N GLN A 67 -4.57 22.44 7.65
CA GLN A 67 -4.14 22.26 9.03
C GLN A 67 -4.45 20.83 9.53
N SER A 68 -5.61 20.29 9.14
CA SER A 68 -6.01 18.90 9.35
C SER A 68 -4.99 17.93 8.77
N TYR A 69 -4.58 18.12 7.52
CA TYR A 69 -3.54 17.29 6.93
C TYR A 69 -2.21 17.42 7.68
N LYS A 70 -1.73 18.64 7.96
CA LYS A 70 -0.43 18.89 8.63
C LYS A 70 -0.32 18.23 10.00
N LYS A 71 -1.42 18.17 10.77
CA LYS A 71 -1.46 17.53 12.09
C LYS A 71 -1.74 16.03 12.01
N GLY A 72 -2.68 15.62 11.16
CA GLY A 72 -3.19 14.25 11.10
C GLY A 72 -2.41 13.28 10.21
N TYR A 73 -1.56 13.76 9.27
CA TYR A 73 -0.93 12.86 8.31
C TYR A 73 0.00 11.84 8.97
N ARG A 74 0.77 12.21 10.01
CA ARG A 74 1.70 11.27 10.65
C ARG A 74 0.98 10.12 11.34
N PRO A 75 -0.04 10.35 12.20
CA PRO A 75 -0.87 9.28 12.75
C PRO A 75 -1.45 8.36 11.68
N ILE A 76 -2.07 8.92 10.62
CA ILE A 76 -2.66 8.12 9.54
C ILE A 76 -1.62 7.23 8.86
N PHE A 77 -0.45 7.78 8.49
CA PHE A 77 0.61 6.99 7.87
C PHE A 77 1.10 5.86 8.78
N ASN A 78 1.26 6.14 10.07
CA ASN A 78 1.68 5.15 11.05
C ASN A 78 0.65 4.01 11.18
N GLN A 79 -0.64 4.33 11.22
CA GLN A 79 -1.70 3.31 11.28
C GLN A 79 -1.76 2.49 9.99
N ILE A 80 -1.77 3.12 8.81
CA ILE A 80 -1.75 2.41 7.52
C ILE A 80 -0.56 1.45 7.46
N TYR A 81 0.64 1.92 7.82
CA TYR A 81 1.85 1.11 7.72
C TYR A 81 1.89 0.02 8.80
N GLY A 82 1.34 0.29 9.99
CA GLY A 82 1.17 -0.71 11.04
C GLY A 82 0.27 -1.85 10.57
N ASP A 83 -0.93 -1.52 10.10
CA ASP A 83 -1.92 -2.50 9.66
C ASP A 83 -1.47 -3.24 8.38
N LEU A 84 -0.75 -2.57 7.48
CA LEU A 84 -0.19 -3.21 6.29
C LEU A 84 0.87 -4.24 6.69
N LYS A 85 1.79 -3.87 7.60
CA LYS A 85 2.80 -4.80 8.12
C LYS A 85 2.17 -6.00 8.80
N GLU A 86 1.12 -5.78 9.60
CA GLU A 86 0.34 -6.84 10.24
C GLU A 86 -0.31 -7.76 9.20
N LYS A 87 -1.02 -7.19 8.22
CA LYS A 87 -1.73 -7.94 7.17
C LYS A 87 -0.81 -8.85 6.35
N PHE A 88 0.39 -8.38 6.01
CA PHE A 88 1.35 -9.13 5.21
C PHE A 88 2.41 -9.86 6.05
N ASN A 89 2.32 -9.79 7.38
CA ASN A 89 3.27 -10.39 8.32
C ASN A 89 4.74 -10.02 8.03
N ILE A 90 5.01 -8.72 7.88
CA ILE A 90 6.34 -8.19 7.54
C ILE A 90 6.84 -7.20 8.61
N GLY A 91 8.16 -7.16 8.82
CA GLY A 91 8.79 -6.24 9.77
C GLY A 91 8.95 -4.83 9.23
N SER A 92 9.27 -4.72 7.94
CA SER A 92 9.40 -3.47 7.19
C SER A 92 8.58 -3.52 5.91
N ILE A 93 8.15 -2.35 5.41
CA ILE A 93 7.57 -2.23 4.06
C ILE A 93 8.56 -2.70 3.00
N ASP A 94 9.86 -2.54 3.26
CA ASP A 94 10.92 -3.02 2.37
C ASP A 94 10.95 -4.55 2.24
N ASP A 95 10.37 -5.28 3.20
CA ASP A 95 10.29 -6.75 3.17
C ASP A 95 9.04 -7.25 2.44
N LEU A 96 8.18 -6.36 1.95
CA LEU A 96 6.98 -6.76 1.20
C LEU A 96 7.41 -7.47 -0.09
N LEU A 97 6.88 -8.68 -0.31
CA LEU A 97 7.13 -9.42 -1.53
C LEU A 97 6.43 -8.80 -2.73
N GLU A 98 7.09 -8.82 -3.90
CA GLU A 98 6.59 -8.26 -5.15
C GLU A 98 5.23 -8.89 -5.55
N ILE A 99 5.07 -10.19 -5.32
CA ILE A 99 3.80 -10.92 -5.54
C ILE A 99 2.62 -10.36 -4.74
N HIS A 100 2.87 -9.63 -3.66
CA HIS A 100 1.86 -9.01 -2.81
C HIS A 100 1.67 -7.51 -3.06
N PHE A 101 2.43 -6.91 -3.98
CA PHE A 101 2.39 -5.48 -4.26
C PHE A 101 0.97 -4.99 -4.61
N THR A 102 0.31 -5.63 -5.57
CA THR A 102 -1.06 -5.27 -5.99
C THR A 102 -2.05 -5.38 -4.84
N ALA A 103 -1.97 -6.46 -4.05
CA ALA A 103 -2.83 -6.66 -2.89
C ALA A 103 -2.61 -5.58 -1.82
N ALA A 104 -1.37 -5.11 -1.64
CA ALA A 104 -1.03 -4.03 -0.72
C ALA A 104 -1.61 -2.68 -1.16
N ILE A 105 -1.58 -2.37 -2.46
CA ILE A 105 -2.22 -1.16 -3.01
C ILE A 105 -3.73 -1.17 -2.77
N HIS A 106 -4.40 -2.27 -3.09
CA HIS A 106 -5.84 -2.41 -2.83
C HIS A 106 -6.19 -2.33 -1.34
N PHE A 107 -5.34 -2.89 -0.48
CA PHE A 107 -5.51 -2.77 0.96
C PHE A 107 -5.51 -1.31 1.42
N ILE A 108 -4.52 -0.52 0.98
CA ILE A 108 -4.42 0.90 1.36
C ILE A 108 -5.62 1.69 0.84
N ASP A 109 -6.08 1.38 -0.38
CA ASP A 109 -7.25 2.02 -0.98
C ASP A 109 -8.53 1.80 -0.14
N ALA A 110 -8.76 0.56 0.28
CA ALA A 110 -9.91 0.16 1.09
C ALA A 110 -9.75 0.46 2.60
N TRP A 111 -8.55 0.82 3.05
CA TRP A 111 -8.25 1.00 4.47
C TRP A 111 -9.12 2.08 5.13
N GLN A 112 -9.40 1.98 6.43
CA GLN A 112 -10.04 3.04 7.20
C GLN A 112 -9.39 3.13 8.58
N PRO A 113 -9.31 4.32 9.18
CA PRO A 113 -8.72 4.48 10.49
C PRO A 113 -9.56 3.75 11.54
N LYS A 114 -8.89 2.99 12.40
CA LYS A 114 -9.52 2.27 13.52
C LYS A 114 -10.00 3.25 14.62
N GLU A 115 -9.24 4.33 14.81
CA GLU A 115 -9.53 5.38 15.76
C GLU A 115 -9.73 6.71 15.02
N PRO A 116 -10.72 7.54 15.42
CA PRO A 116 -10.92 8.84 14.81
C PRO A 116 -9.67 9.69 15.00
N VAL A 117 -9.16 10.24 13.90
CA VAL A 117 -8.05 11.19 13.95
C VAL A 117 -8.63 12.55 14.24
N GLU A 118 -8.27 13.16 15.37
CA GLU A 118 -8.69 14.50 15.73
C GLU A 118 -8.31 15.50 14.63
N THR A 119 -9.32 15.94 13.86
CA THR A 119 -9.18 17.05 12.93
C THR A 119 -9.42 18.35 13.70
N PRO A 120 -8.53 19.35 13.56
CA PRO A 120 -8.78 20.68 14.12
C PRO A 120 -10.13 21.21 13.63
N LYS A 121 -11.00 21.59 14.56
CA LYS A 121 -12.27 22.24 14.25
C LYS A 121 -11.98 23.66 13.72
N GLU A 122 -12.51 24.01 12.55
CA GLU A 122 -12.41 25.35 11.95
C GLU A 122 -13.71 26.13 12.18
N CYS A 123 -13.63 27.45 12.33
CA CYS A 123 -14.83 28.28 12.42
C CYS A 123 -15.42 28.49 11.01
N ILE A 124 -16.67 28.08 10.80
CA ILE A 124 -17.40 28.28 9.53
C ILE A 124 -17.57 29.77 9.19
N LEU A 125 -17.50 30.65 10.19
CA LEU A 125 -17.88 32.06 10.05
C LEU A 125 -16.70 33.00 9.80
N CYS A 126 -15.56 32.75 10.43
CA CYS A 126 -14.37 33.58 10.27
C CYS A 126 -13.20 32.84 9.61
N GLU A 127 -13.38 31.56 9.28
CA GLU A 127 -12.35 30.67 8.70
C GLU A 127 -11.05 30.61 9.52
N GLU A 128 -11.06 31.16 10.74
CA GLU A 128 -9.92 31.20 11.64
C GLU A 128 -9.93 30.02 12.61
N LYS A 129 -8.72 29.72 13.09
CA LYS A 129 -8.46 28.65 14.06
C LYS A 129 -9.12 28.99 15.39
N THR A 130 -10.00 28.11 15.86
CA THR A 130 -10.60 28.26 17.18
C THR A 130 -9.83 27.41 18.19
N ALA A 131 -9.25 28.06 19.21
CA ALA A 131 -8.94 27.36 20.45
C ALA A 131 -10.27 26.91 21.06
N THR A 132 -10.41 25.61 21.31
CA THR A 132 -11.64 24.98 21.79
C THR A 132 -11.81 25.22 23.29
N LEU A 133 -12.72 26.11 23.66
CA LEU A 133 -13.54 25.89 24.85
C LEU A 133 -14.67 24.97 24.39
N GLU A 134 -14.53 23.68 24.66
CA GLU A 134 -15.59 22.70 24.42
C GLU A 134 -16.63 22.83 25.53
N LEU A 135 -17.89 22.96 25.14
CA LEU A 135 -19.03 22.93 26.04
C LEU A 135 -19.47 21.47 26.25
N ASP A 136 -20.20 21.22 27.34
CA ASP A 136 -20.63 19.86 27.73
C ASP A 136 -21.52 19.17 26.68
N ASP A 137 -22.08 19.94 25.75
CA ASP A 137 -22.91 19.48 24.63
C ASP A 137 -22.12 19.18 23.34
N GLY A 138 -20.79 19.28 23.38
CA GLY A 138 -19.90 19.06 22.23
C GLY A 138 -19.77 20.25 21.28
N SER A 139 -20.51 21.34 21.52
CA SER A 139 -20.33 22.61 20.81
C SER A 139 -19.07 23.33 21.29
N TYR A 140 -18.56 24.25 20.47
CA TYR A 140 -17.32 24.98 20.77
C TYR A 140 -17.47 26.45 20.43
N ILE A 141 -16.87 27.32 21.25
CA ILE A 141 -16.87 28.76 20.99
C ILE A 141 -15.65 29.15 20.17
N CYS A 142 -15.88 29.88 19.08
CA CYS A 142 -14.80 30.49 18.32
C CYS A 142 -14.13 31.61 19.13
N CYS A 143 -12.82 31.52 19.38
CA CYS A 143 -12.09 32.57 20.11
C CYS A 143 -11.91 33.87 19.32
N THR A 144 -12.06 33.85 17.98
CA THR A 144 -11.93 35.04 17.13
C THR A 144 -13.25 35.79 16.98
N CYS A 145 -14.35 35.09 16.68
CA CYS A 145 -15.66 35.71 16.45
C CYS A 145 -16.66 35.51 17.62
N ALA A 146 -16.25 34.85 18.70
CA ALA A 146 -17.05 34.59 19.91
C ALA A 146 -18.37 33.83 19.68
N GLN A 147 -18.48 33.10 18.57
CA GLN A 147 -19.70 32.42 18.16
C GLN A 147 -19.67 30.94 18.55
N ILE A 148 -20.79 30.42 19.07
CA ILE A 148 -20.96 29.00 19.37
C ILE A 148 -21.13 28.26 18.04
N MET A 149 -20.24 27.31 17.79
CA MET A 149 -20.25 26.42 16.65
C MET A 149 -20.69 25.04 17.15
N GLY A 150 -21.77 24.52 16.58
CA GLY A 150 -22.28 23.18 16.87
C GLY A 150 -22.89 22.56 15.61
N GLU A 151 -23.16 21.27 15.64
CA GLU A 151 -23.96 20.65 14.57
C GLU A 151 -25.32 21.36 14.50
N LEU A 152 -25.69 21.84 13.31
CA LEU A 152 -27.04 22.29 13.04
C LEU A 152 -27.98 21.13 13.34
N ALA A 153 -28.76 21.26 14.42
CA ALA A 153 -29.86 20.34 14.69
C ALA A 153 -30.77 20.27 13.44
N PRO A 154 -31.26 19.07 13.07
CA PRO A 154 -32.08 18.87 11.88
C PRO A 154 -33.39 19.66 11.89
#